data_AF-A0A850M7F5-F1
#
_entry.id   AF-A0A850M7F5-F1
#
_cell.length_a   1.000
_cell.length_b   1.000
_cell.length_c   1.000
_cell.angle_alpha   90.00
_cell.angle_beta   90.00
_cell.angle_gamma   90.00
#
_symmetry.space_group_name_H-M   'P 1'
#
loop_
_entity.id
_entity.type
_entity.pdbx_description
1 polymer ?
#
loop_
_entity_poly.entity_id
_entity_poly.type
_entity_poly.pdbx_seq_one_letter_code
_entity_poly.pdbx_strand_id
1 'polypeptide(L)'
;MNENFLNYWNRAKRYEEDGHNFFQATQFLNAAESHKYAAELFEKALEFLDEEEAEVRIRTLGNHHIEMANYYQSLATDHFYKGEKQKALRNYQKAIEEQKKVLTEYSKEKQHFTRDLKFLNVTLHFLLAYENICSAQMAFLNENYQEAVEFFKTAEIHSNLESEFLSELGDLERLDRSKARSFYVKGQIFRSEALKAMQNKDVGVAKEKYLAASHAFKNASKLYPDWGEYRELAEKTKKMGLALKA
;
A
#
# COMPACT_ATOMS: atom_id res chain seq x y z
N MET A 1 -7.79 -30.02 14.68
CA MET A 1 -6.79 -28.94 14.53
C MET A 1 -6.07 -28.81 15.87
N ASN A 2 -4.73 -28.83 15.91
CA ASN A 2 -3.96 -28.90 17.17
C ASN A 2 -3.96 -27.52 17.88
N GLU A 3 -4.22 -27.49 19.19
CA GLU A 3 -4.22 -26.29 20.04
C GLU A 3 -2.96 -25.42 19.85
N ASN A 4 -1.81 -26.05 19.64
CA ASN A 4 -0.56 -25.35 19.37
C ASN A 4 -0.60 -24.55 18.06
N PHE A 5 -1.25 -25.06 17.01
CA PHE A 5 -1.36 -24.38 15.72
C PHE A 5 -2.17 -23.08 15.82
N LEU A 6 -3.31 -23.12 16.51
CA LEU A 6 -4.19 -21.97 16.69
C LEU A 6 -3.50 -20.87 17.53
N ASN A 7 -2.72 -21.29 18.52
CA ASN A 7 -1.96 -20.38 19.37
C ASN A 7 -0.82 -19.68 18.60
N TYR A 8 -0.07 -20.42 17.77
CA TYR A 8 0.95 -19.82 16.89
C TYR A 8 0.35 -18.89 15.83
N TRP A 9 -0.83 -19.22 15.31
CA TRP A 9 -1.54 -18.42 14.31
C TRP A 9 -2.05 -17.08 14.88
N ASN A 10 -2.68 -17.11 16.06
CA ASN A 10 -3.13 -15.88 16.74
C ASN A 10 -1.96 -14.96 17.13
N ARG A 11 -0.81 -15.54 17.48
CA ARG A 11 0.38 -14.78 17.86
C ARG A 11 1.03 -14.10 16.66
N ALA A 12 1.08 -14.78 15.51
CA ALA A 12 1.56 -14.18 14.26
C ALA A 12 0.65 -13.01 13.81
N LYS A 13 -0.67 -13.16 13.95
CA LYS A 13 -1.64 -12.10 13.63
C LYS A 13 -1.41 -10.82 14.45
N ARG A 14 -1.09 -10.94 15.74
CA ARG A 14 -0.82 -9.78 16.61
C ARG A 14 0.49 -9.07 16.29
N TYR A 15 1.54 -9.81 15.94
CA TYR A 15 2.82 -9.18 15.57
C TYR A 15 2.72 -8.41 14.23
N GLU A 16 1.92 -8.91 13.28
CA GLU A 16 1.59 -8.19 12.05
C GLU A 16 0.81 -6.88 12.32
N GLU A 17 -0.11 -6.87 13.29
CA GLU A 17 -0.85 -5.68 13.73
C GLU A 17 0.07 -4.64 14.42
N ASP A 18 1.01 -5.09 15.26
CA ASP A 18 1.93 -4.22 16.01
C ASP A 18 3.02 -3.60 15.11
N GLY A 19 3.56 -4.35 14.15
CA GLY A 19 4.51 -3.82 13.16
C GLY A 19 3.91 -2.71 12.28
N HIS A 20 2.61 -2.77 12.04
CA HIS A 20 1.85 -1.79 11.27
C HIS A 20 1.70 -0.44 12.00
N ASN A 21 1.55 -0.47 13.33
CA ASN A 21 1.45 0.74 14.16
C ASN A 21 2.80 1.47 14.30
N PHE A 22 3.90 0.72 14.34
CA PHE A 22 5.25 1.29 14.44
C PHE A 22 5.65 2.10 13.19
N PHE A 23 5.30 1.62 11.99
CA PHE A 23 5.61 2.33 10.74
C PHE A 23 4.83 3.66 10.59
N GLN A 24 3.63 3.74 11.18
CA GLN A 24 2.81 4.96 11.19
C GLN A 24 3.34 6.05 12.13
N ALA A 25 4.03 5.68 13.22
CA ALA A 25 4.31 6.60 14.31
C ALA A 25 5.55 7.51 14.10
N THR A 26 6.63 7.05 13.46
CA THR A 26 7.96 7.69 13.62
C THR A 26 8.44 8.55 12.45
N GLN A 27 8.04 8.29 11.20
CA GLN A 27 8.50 9.09 10.04
C GLN A 27 7.49 10.16 9.58
N PHE A 28 6.28 10.15 10.13
CA PHE A 28 5.13 10.78 9.50
C PHE A 28 4.55 11.98 10.28
N LEU A 29 4.80 12.08 11.58
CA LEU A 29 4.27 13.12 12.46
C LEU A 29 4.64 14.55 12.01
N ASN A 30 5.89 14.77 11.58
CA ASN A 30 6.35 16.10 11.16
C ASN A 30 5.78 16.54 9.80
N ALA A 31 5.59 15.61 8.86
CA ALA A 31 4.95 15.89 7.58
C ALA A 31 3.43 16.10 7.75
N ALA A 32 2.80 15.34 8.66
CA ALA A 32 1.39 15.47 9.02
C ALA A 32 1.04 16.88 9.51
N GLU A 33 1.83 17.42 10.45
CA GLU A 33 1.57 18.74 11.04
C GLU A 33 1.67 19.85 9.99
N SER A 34 2.68 19.81 9.12
CA SER A 34 2.84 20.77 8.03
C SER A 34 1.72 20.71 6.99
N HIS A 35 1.29 19.50 6.60
CA HIS A 35 0.21 19.32 5.62
C HIS A 35 -1.16 19.66 6.20
N LYS A 36 -1.42 19.30 7.46
CA LYS A 36 -2.64 19.69 8.17
C LYS A 36 -2.79 21.20 8.25
N TYR A 37 -1.71 21.91 8.61
CA TYR A 37 -1.70 23.37 8.63
C TYR A 37 -1.98 23.98 7.25
N ALA A 38 -1.43 23.41 6.18
CA ALA A 38 -1.72 23.84 4.81
C ALA A 38 -3.18 23.60 4.41
N ALA A 39 -3.78 22.45 4.76
CA ALA A 39 -5.19 22.17 4.53
C ALA A 39 -6.11 23.18 5.25
N GLU A 40 -5.85 23.45 6.54
CA GLU A 40 -6.65 24.38 7.34
C GLU A 40 -6.57 25.83 6.83
N LEU A 41 -5.40 26.26 6.34
CA LEU A 41 -5.25 27.57 5.70
C LEU A 41 -6.04 27.67 4.39
N PHE A 42 -6.06 26.58 3.62
CA PHE A 42 -6.78 26.53 2.35
C PHE A 42 -8.29 26.46 2.55
N GLU A 43 -8.78 25.64 3.50
CA GLU A 43 -10.20 25.61 3.89
C GLU A 43 -10.66 27.00 4.35
N LYS A 44 -9.88 27.68 5.20
CA LYS A 44 -10.20 29.06 5.60
C LYS A 44 -10.22 30.02 4.42
N ALA A 45 -9.29 29.91 3.47
CA ALA A 45 -9.29 30.73 2.27
C ALA A 45 -10.54 30.50 1.40
N LEU A 46 -11.02 29.25 1.34
CA LEU A 46 -12.26 28.88 0.67
C LEU A 46 -13.50 29.33 1.46
N GLU A 47 -13.50 29.34 2.80
CA GLU A 47 -14.64 29.85 3.60
C GLU A 47 -14.94 31.35 3.38
N PHE A 48 -13.93 32.13 2.96
CA PHE A 48 -14.11 33.55 2.61
C PHE A 48 -14.58 33.77 1.16
N LEU A 49 -14.83 32.70 0.40
CA LEU A 49 -15.23 32.71 -1.00
C LEU A 49 -16.42 31.75 -1.20
N ASP A 50 -17.53 32.16 -1.82
CA ASP A 50 -18.55 31.15 -2.21
C ASP A 50 -17.91 30.11 -3.16
N GLU A 51 -18.31 28.83 -3.14
CA GLU A 51 -17.68 27.77 -3.95
C GLU A 51 -17.55 28.15 -5.45
N GLU A 52 -18.57 28.82 -6.01
CA GLU A 52 -18.53 29.36 -7.37
C GLU A 52 -17.56 30.56 -7.52
N GLU A 53 -17.49 31.46 -6.54
CA GLU A 53 -16.58 32.62 -6.56
C GLU A 53 -15.11 32.23 -6.34
N ALA A 54 -14.86 31.20 -5.52
CA ALA A 54 -13.55 30.62 -5.33
C ALA A 54 -13.04 29.99 -6.64
N GLU A 55 -13.87 29.18 -7.28
CA GLU A 55 -13.52 28.55 -8.55
C GLU A 55 -13.27 29.61 -9.64
N VAL A 56 -14.06 30.69 -9.68
CA VAL A 56 -13.88 31.80 -10.63
C VAL A 56 -12.63 32.64 -10.33
N ARG A 57 -12.34 32.98 -9.07
CA ARG A 57 -11.13 33.73 -8.68
C ARG A 57 -9.85 32.95 -8.91
N ILE A 58 -9.87 31.66 -8.61
CA ILE A 58 -8.69 30.82 -8.81
C ILE A 58 -8.49 30.54 -10.32
N ARG A 59 -9.56 30.36 -11.11
CA ARG A 59 -9.47 30.34 -12.59
C ARG A 59 -8.89 31.64 -13.17
N THR A 60 -9.19 32.80 -12.57
CA THR A 60 -8.64 34.11 -13.03
C THR A 60 -7.19 34.34 -12.65
N LEU A 61 -6.67 33.67 -11.62
CA LEU A 61 -5.27 33.73 -11.18
C LEU A 61 -4.34 32.75 -11.92
N GLY A 62 -4.89 31.94 -12.84
CA GLY A 62 -4.16 30.95 -13.64
C GLY A 62 -3.76 29.68 -12.90
N ASN A 63 -3.38 29.76 -11.62
CA ASN A 63 -2.76 28.65 -10.87
C ASN A 63 -3.75 27.66 -10.23
N HIS A 64 -4.99 27.57 -10.72
CA HIS A 64 -6.07 26.81 -10.07
C HIS A 64 -5.80 25.35 -9.83
N HIS A 65 -5.31 24.67 -10.85
CA HIS A 65 -5.04 23.24 -10.74
C HIS A 65 -3.86 22.95 -9.79
N ILE A 66 -2.93 23.90 -9.61
CA ILE A 66 -1.81 23.76 -8.67
C ILE A 66 -2.32 23.86 -7.23
N GLU A 67 -3.12 24.88 -6.94
CA GLU A 67 -3.68 25.09 -5.61
C GLU A 67 -4.63 23.95 -5.20
N MET A 68 -5.49 23.50 -6.12
CA MET A 68 -6.40 22.38 -5.88
C MET A 68 -5.67 21.04 -5.69
N ALA A 69 -4.58 20.78 -6.42
CA ALA A 69 -3.76 19.58 -6.23
C ALA A 69 -3.14 19.55 -4.81
N ASN A 70 -2.56 20.68 -4.37
CA ASN A 70 -1.98 20.82 -3.04
C ASN A 70 -3.02 20.68 -1.92
N TYR A 71 -4.21 21.24 -2.13
CA TYR A 71 -5.33 21.13 -1.20
C TYR A 71 -5.76 19.67 -1.01
N TYR A 72 -6.07 18.97 -2.11
CA TYR A 72 -6.49 17.58 -2.04
C TYR A 72 -5.39 16.66 -1.49
N GLN A 73 -4.12 16.92 -1.81
CA GLN A 73 -3.00 16.19 -1.21
C GLN A 73 -2.96 16.37 0.31
N SER A 74 -3.20 17.59 0.80
CA SER A 74 -3.16 17.90 2.22
C SER A 74 -4.32 17.24 2.97
N LEU A 75 -5.54 17.27 2.41
CA LEU A 75 -6.69 16.50 2.94
C LEU A 75 -6.44 14.99 2.93
N ALA A 76 -5.87 14.46 1.84
CA ALA A 76 -5.57 13.04 1.73
C ALA A 76 -4.61 12.57 2.83
N THR A 77 -3.60 13.40 3.07
CA THR A 77 -2.57 13.17 4.09
C THR A 77 -3.16 13.25 5.51
N ASP A 78 -3.99 14.26 5.80
CA ASP A 78 -4.68 14.37 7.10
C ASP A 78 -5.59 13.17 7.39
N HIS A 79 -6.43 12.79 6.42
CA HIS A 79 -7.29 11.60 6.55
C HIS A 79 -6.49 10.30 6.69
N PHE A 80 -5.34 10.19 6.02
CA PHE A 80 -4.46 9.03 6.17
C PHE A 80 -3.98 8.89 7.63
N TYR A 81 -3.56 9.98 8.26
CA TYR A 81 -3.11 9.97 9.66
C TYR A 81 -4.23 9.76 10.67
N LYS A 82 -5.45 10.16 10.33
CA LYS A 82 -6.65 9.84 11.12
C LYS A 82 -7.10 8.38 10.95
N GLY A 83 -6.42 7.60 10.11
CA GLY A 83 -6.83 6.22 9.77
C GLY A 83 -8.05 6.13 8.87
N GLU A 84 -8.53 7.26 8.33
CA GLU A 84 -9.71 7.37 7.46
C GLU A 84 -9.37 7.02 6.00
N LYS A 85 -8.87 5.79 5.80
CA LYS A 85 -8.27 5.30 4.53
C LYS A 85 -9.08 5.61 3.28
N GLN A 86 -10.39 5.39 3.32
CA GLN A 86 -11.30 5.62 2.20
C GLN A 86 -11.41 7.11 1.81
N LYS A 87 -11.35 8.02 2.79
CA LYS A 87 -11.30 9.47 2.53
C LYS A 87 -9.93 9.87 1.99
N ALA A 88 -8.86 9.31 2.56
CA ALA A 88 -7.49 9.54 2.08
C ALA A 88 -7.35 9.15 0.60
N LEU A 89 -7.82 7.96 0.23
CA LEU A 89 -7.74 7.44 -1.13
C LEU A 89 -8.47 8.32 -2.15
N ARG A 90 -9.70 8.72 -1.83
CA ARG A 90 -10.48 9.63 -2.69
C ARG A 90 -9.77 10.96 -2.91
N ASN A 91 -9.19 11.54 -1.85
CA ASN A 91 -8.49 12.82 -1.97
C ASN A 91 -7.14 12.69 -2.71
N TYR A 92 -6.39 11.59 -2.55
CA TYR A 92 -5.19 11.34 -3.38
C TYR A 92 -5.55 11.21 -4.88
N GLN A 93 -6.66 10.55 -5.22
CA GLN A 93 -7.14 10.46 -6.60
C GLN A 93 -7.46 11.84 -7.18
N LYS A 94 -8.18 12.68 -6.43
CA LYS A 94 -8.47 14.07 -6.85
C LYS A 94 -7.20 14.90 -7.01
N ALA A 95 -6.23 14.77 -6.09
CA ALA A 95 -4.94 15.46 -6.20
C ALA A 95 -4.20 15.08 -7.50
N ILE A 96 -4.22 13.79 -7.87
CA ILE A 96 -3.63 13.28 -9.12
C ILE A 96 -4.35 13.84 -10.35
N GLU A 97 -5.69 13.92 -10.32
CA GLU A 97 -6.48 14.48 -11.41
C GLU A 97 -6.15 15.96 -11.65
N GLU A 98 -6.09 16.76 -10.59
CA GLU A 98 -5.70 18.17 -10.66
C GLU A 98 -4.25 18.33 -11.14
N GLN A 99 -3.33 17.51 -10.63
CA GLN A 99 -1.94 17.54 -11.06
C GLN A 99 -1.75 17.19 -12.54
N LYS A 100 -2.58 16.29 -13.11
CA LYS A 100 -2.59 16.00 -14.54
C LYS A 100 -3.02 17.21 -15.37
N LYS A 101 -3.99 18.00 -14.88
CA LYS A 101 -4.42 19.25 -15.53
C LYS A 101 -3.31 20.31 -15.52
N VAL A 102 -2.56 20.43 -14.41
CA VAL A 102 -1.35 21.28 -14.33
C VAL A 102 -0.36 20.92 -15.44
N LEU A 103 -0.09 19.64 -15.64
CA LEU A 103 0.85 19.17 -16.66
C LEU A 103 0.40 19.42 -18.11
N THR A 104 -0.90 19.57 -18.36
CA THR A 104 -1.43 19.92 -19.68
C THR A 104 -1.35 21.42 -19.95
N GLU A 105 -1.49 22.27 -18.94
CA GLU A 105 -1.52 23.73 -19.08
C GLU A 105 -0.13 24.37 -18.98
N TYR A 106 0.72 23.88 -18.08
CA TYR A 106 2.02 24.48 -17.74
C TYR A 106 3.19 23.75 -18.40
N SER A 107 3.42 24.02 -19.68
CA SER A 107 4.45 23.33 -20.49
C SER A 107 5.91 23.66 -20.15
N LYS A 108 6.20 24.82 -19.51
CA LYS A 108 7.58 25.30 -19.26
C LYS A 108 8.21 24.79 -17.94
N GLU A 109 7.42 24.32 -16.98
CA GLU A 109 7.86 23.84 -15.65
C GLU A 109 7.54 22.34 -15.42
N LYS A 110 7.40 21.59 -16.51
CA LYS A 110 6.87 20.22 -16.53
C LYS A 110 7.62 19.24 -15.61
N GLN A 111 8.91 19.44 -15.37
CA GLN A 111 9.74 18.51 -14.61
C GLN A 111 9.36 18.45 -13.12
N HIS A 112 9.08 19.60 -12.48
CA HIS A 112 8.67 19.66 -11.07
C HIS A 112 7.29 19.02 -10.90
N PHE A 113 6.32 19.43 -11.69
CA PHE A 113 4.96 18.90 -11.62
C PHE A 113 4.89 17.40 -11.97
N THR A 114 5.77 16.92 -12.85
CA THR A 114 5.88 15.49 -13.18
C THR A 114 6.46 14.71 -12.00
N ARG A 115 7.42 15.29 -11.26
CA ARG A 115 7.97 14.69 -10.05
C ARG A 115 6.91 14.60 -8.94
N ASP A 116 6.11 15.64 -8.74
CA ASP A 116 5.05 15.66 -7.72
C ASP A 116 3.95 14.65 -8.02
N LEU A 117 3.55 14.54 -9.29
CA LEU A 117 2.59 13.51 -9.75
C LEU A 117 3.09 12.10 -9.42
N LYS A 118 4.39 11.83 -9.61
CA LYS A 118 4.98 10.53 -9.25
C LYS A 118 4.92 10.27 -7.75
N PHE A 119 5.22 11.27 -6.91
CA PHE A 119 5.09 11.13 -5.45
C PHE A 119 3.64 10.85 -5.00
N LEU A 120 2.66 11.51 -5.62
CA LEU A 120 1.25 11.23 -5.38
C LEU A 120 0.88 9.80 -5.78
N ASN A 121 1.37 9.33 -6.94
CA ASN A 121 1.13 7.95 -7.38
C ASN A 121 1.80 6.90 -6.48
N VAL A 122 3.02 7.16 -5.98
CA VAL A 122 3.67 6.31 -4.97
C VAL A 122 2.75 6.14 -3.76
N THR A 123 2.23 7.24 -3.24
CA THR A 123 1.39 7.23 -2.04
C THR A 123 0.04 6.55 -2.30
N LEU A 124 -0.61 6.84 -3.43
CA LEU A 124 -1.87 6.20 -3.80
C LEU A 124 -1.72 4.68 -3.94
N HIS A 125 -0.68 4.22 -4.65
CA HIS A 125 -0.46 2.79 -4.85
C HIS A 125 -0.03 2.07 -3.58
N PHE A 126 0.72 2.74 -2.70
CA PHE A 126 0.97 2.25 -1.36
C PHE A 126 -0.35 1.98 -0.62
N LEU A 127 -1.27 2.95 -0.56
CA LEU A 127 -2.54 2.81 0.14
C LEU A 127 -3.42 1.72 -0.45
N LEU A 128 -3.52 1.67 -1.78
CA LEU A 128 -4.27 0.62 -2.48
C LEU A 128 -3.69 -0.77 -2.22
N ALA A 129 -2.35 -0.91 -2.22
CA ALA A 129 -1.71 -2.18 -1.89
C ALA A 129 -2.05 -2.60 -0.46
N TYR A 130 -1.95 -1.69 0.51
CA TYR A 130 -2.26 -1.97 1.92
C TYR A 130 -3.73 -2.31 2.15
N GLU A 131 -4.66 -1.58 1.55
CA GLU A 131 -6.09 -1.89 1.65
C GLU A 131 -6.39 -3.30 1.16
N ASN A 132 -5.82 -3.67 0.01
CA ASN A 132 -5.97 -5.01 -0.55
C ASN A 132 -5.28 -6.09 0.30
N ILE A 133 -4.13 -5.81 0.91
CA ILE A 133 -3.50 -6.74 1.86
C ILE A 133 -4.42 -7.00 3.07
N CYS A 134 -5.02 -5.95 3.65
CA CYS A 134 -5.95 -6.10 4.76
C CYS A 134 -7.19 -6.91 4.36
N SER A 135 -7.80 -6.60 3.22
CA SER A 135 -8.95 -7.34 2.68
C SER A 135 -8.60 -8.81 2.41
N ALA A 136 -7.42 -9.06 1.84
CA ALA A 136 -6.91 -10.40 1.59
C ALA A 136 -6.69 -11.19 2.90
N GLN A 137 -6.12 -10.55 3.92
CA GLN A 137 -5.96 -11.15 5.25
C GLN A 137 -7.32 -11.50 5.84
N MET A 138 -8.32 -10.60 5.79
CA MET A 138 -9.66 -10.88 6.28
C MET A 138 -10.30 -12.09 5.57
N ALA A 139 -10.25 -12.13 4.24
CA ALA A 139 -10.72 -13.27 3.46
C ALA A 139 -9.98 -14.57 3.81
N PHE A 140 -8.66 -14.49 3.98
CA PHE A 140 -7.81 -15.62 4.37
C PHE A 140 -8.18 -16.18 5.74
N LEU A 141 -8.43 -15.31 6.73
CA LEU A 141 -8.84 -15.71 8.08
C LEU A 141 -10.22 -16.38 8.09
N ASN A 142 -11.09 -16.02 7.15
CA ASN A 142 -12.40 -16.64 6.92
C ASN A 142 -12.33 -17.92 6.06
N GLU A 143 -11.12 -18.41 5.77
CA GLU A 143 -10.85 -19.56 4.89
C GLU A 143 -11.37 -19.40 3.45
N ASN A 144 -11.70 -18.16 3.04
CA ASN A 144 -12.05 -17.83 1.66
C ASN A 144 -10.78 -17.58 0.84
N TYR A 145 -10.01 -18.65 0.60
CA TYR A 145 -8.69 -18.54 -0.04
C TYR A 145 -8.75 -18.06 -1.49
N GLN A 146 -9.86 -18.28 -2.19
CA GLN A 146 -10.04 -17.77 -3.55
C GLN A 146 -10.09 -16.23 -3.54
N GLU A 147 -10.95 -15.66 -2.70
CA GLU A 147 -11.07 -14.20 -2.54
C GLU A 147 -9.78 -13.58 -1.99
N ALA A 148 -9.12 -14.26 -1.04
CA ALA A 148 -7.82 -13.80 -0.53
C ALA A 148 -6.77 -13.69 -1.65
N VAL A 149 -6.72 -14.67 -2.56
CA VAL A 149 -5.80 -14.64 -3.72
C VAL A 149 -6.12 -13.46 -4.64
N GLU A 150 -7.39 -13.15 -4.88
CA GLU A 150 -7.79 -12.02 -5.73
C GLU A 150 -7.35 -10.68 -5.13
N PHE A 151 -7.59 -10.46 -3.84
CA PHE A 151 -7.11 -9.26 -3.16
C PHE A 151 -5.57 -9.18 -3.12
N PHE A 152 -4.86 -10.28 -2.82
CA PHE A 152 -3.40 -10.26 -2.85
C PHE A 152 -2.85 -9.97 -4.25
N LYS A 153 -3.47 -10.46 -5.33
CA LYS A 153 -3.05 -10.12 -6.71
C LYS A 153 -3.20 -8.62 -6.98
N THR A 154 -4.29 -8.01 -6.53
CA THR A 154 -4.47 -6.55 -6.63
C THR A 154 -3.41 -5.79 -5.83
N ALA A 155 -3.07 -6.28 -4.63
CA ALA A 155 -1.99 -5.71 -3.83
C ALA A 155 -0.61 -5.83 -4.49
N GLU A 156 -0.33 -6.93 -5.18
CA GLU A 156 0.92 -7.15 -5.93
C GLU A 156 1.04 -6.13 -7.06
N ILE A 157 -0.02 -5.92 -7.84
CA ILE A 157 -0.07 -4.92 -8.91
C ILE A 157 0.27 -3.53 -8.37
N HIS A 158 -0.38 -3.10 -7.29
CA HIS A 158 -0.13 -1.79 -6.72
C HIS A 158 1.26 -1.66 -6.08
N SER A 159 1.79 -2.71 -5.45
CA SER A 159 3.17 -2.71 -4.94
C SER A 159 4.20 -2.58 -6.08
N ASN A 160 3.93 -3.18 -7.25
CA ASN A 160 4.80 -3.06 -8.41
C ASN A 160 4.73 -1.67 -9.04
N LEU A 161 3.53 -1.11 -9.21
CA LEU A 161 3.35 0.26 -9.70
C LEU A 161 4.04 1.28 -8.77
N GLU A 162 3.90 1.13 -7.45
CA GLU A 162 4.64 1.94 -6.49
C GLU A 162 6.16 1.81 -6.69
N SER A 163 6.67 0.59 -6.88
CA SER A 163 8.10 0.35 -7.13
C SER A 163 8.59 1.01 -8.42
N GLU A 164 7.79 1.02 -9.48
CA GLU A 164 8.10 1.70 -10.73
C GLU A 164 8.28 3.21 -10.51
N PHE A 165 7.31 3.86 -9.86
CA PHE A 165 7.40 5.29 -9.56
C PHE A 165 8.58 5.63 -8.63
N LEU A 166 8.84 4.80 -7.61
CA LEU A 166 10.00 4.97 -6.72
C LEU A 166 11.32 4.85 -7.46
N SER A 167 11.42 3.91 -8.40
CA SER A 167 12.60 3.75 -9.25
C SER A 167 12.83 4.97 -10.14
N GLU A 168 11.76 5.54 -10.71
CA GLU A 168 11.84 6.75 -11.52
C GLU A 168 12.21 8.00 -10.70
N LEU A 169 11.85 8.03 -9.42
CA LEU A 169 12.18 9.11 -8.49
C LEU A 169 13.60 9.01 -7.93
N GLY A 170 14.24 7.84 -8.03
CA GLY A 170 15.53 7.53 -7.42
C GLY A 170 15.48 7.33 -5.91
N ASP A 171 14.30 7.05 -5.34
CA ASP A 171 14.10 6.82 -3.91
C ASP A 171 14.40 5.35 -3.55
N LEU A 172 15.70 5.04 -3.45
CA LEU A 172 16.19 3.68 -3.28
C LEU A 172 15.74 3.03 -1.96
N GLU A 173 15.66 3.80 -0.89
CA GLU A 173 15.26 3.29 0.43
C GLU A 173 13.81 2.79 0.42
N ARG A 174 12.88 3.60 -0.11
CA ARG A 174 11.47 3.18 -0.22
C ARG A 174 11.30 2.10 -1.29
N LEU A 175 12.10 2.12 -2.34
CA LEU A 175 12.06 1.10 -3.40
C LEU A 175 12.32 -0.30 -2.86
N ASP A 176 13.33 -0.48 -2.02
CA ASP A 176 13.65 -1.79 -1.43
C ASP A 176 12.52 -2.28 -0.52
N ARG A 177 11.89 -1.39 0.26
CA ARG A 177 10.69 -1.71 1.05
C ARG A 177 9.53 -2.16 0.17
N SER A 178 9.26 -1.43 -0.91
CA SER A 178 8.15 -1.74 -1.82
C SER A 178 8.35 -3.07 -2.54
N LYS A 179 9.58 -3.35 -3.01
CA LYS A 179 9.95 -4.65 -3.58
C LYS A 179 9.86 -5.79 -2.57
N ALA A 180 10.30 -5.56 -1.33
CA ALA A 180 10.17 -6.56 -0.27
C ALA A 180 8.69 -6.89 0.00
N ARG A 181 7.81 -5.88 0.06
CA ARG A 181 6.36 -6.08 0.18
C ARG A 181 5.79 -6.84 -1.02
N SER A 182 6.21 -6.54 -2.26
CA SER A 182 5.77 -7.29 -3.45
C SER A 182 6.10 -8.78 -3.34
N PHE A 183 7.33 -9.13 -2.91
CA PHE A 183 7.69 -10.52 -2.63
C PHE A 183 6.89 -11.15 -1.48
N TYR A 184 6.59 -10.38 -0.43
CA TYR A 184 5.73 -10.84 0.65
C TYR A 184 4.32 -11.17 0.16
N VAL A 185 3.70 -10.26 -0.59
CA VAL A 185 2.36 -10.46 -1.16
C VAL A 185 2.35 -11.69 -2.07
N LYS A 186 3.36 -11.84 -2.93
CA LYS A 186 3.53 -13.03 -3.77
C LYS A 186 3.65 -14.32 -2.97
N GLY A 187 4.37 -14.28 -1.84
CA GLY A 187 4.44 -15.40 -0.90
C GLY A 187 3.08 -15.75 -0.30
N GLN A 188 2.26 -14.74 0.04
CA GLN A 188 0.91 -14.94 0.56
C GLN A 188 -0.06 -15.46 -0.50
N ILE A 189 0.07 -15.05 -1.78
CA ILE A 189 -0.67 -15.64 -2.90
C ILE A 189 -0.41 -17.14 -2.96
N PHE A 190 0.85 -17.54 -3.05
CA PHE A 190 1.22 -18.96 -3.14
C PHE A 190 0.76 -19.75 -1.91
N ARG A 191 0.90 -19.18 -0.71
CA ARG A 191 0.42 -19.82 0.51
C ARG A 191 -1.11 -20.03 0.49
N SER A 192 -1.86 -19.05 0.01
CA SER A 192 -3.33 -19.12 -0.11
C SER A 192 -3.74 -20.14 -1.17
N GLU A 193 -3.05 -20.17 -2.32
CA GLU A 193 -3.24 -21.19 -3.35
C GLU A 193 -2.93 -22.60 -2.83
N ALA A 194 -1.90 -22.75 -1.98
CA ALA A 194 -1.58 -24.02 -1.36
C ALA A 194 -2.71 -24.53 -0.45
N LEU A 195 -3.30 -23.63 0.36
CA LEU A 195 -4.42 -23.96 1.25
C LEU A 195 -5.69 -24.30 0.46
N LYS A 196 -5.98 -23.56 -0.61
CA LYS A 196 -7.05 -23.89 -1.54
C LYS A 196 -6.85 -25.27 -2.18
N ALA A 197 -5.64 -25.59 -2.62
CA ALA A 197 -5.31 -26.91 -3.17
C ALA A 197 -5.52 -28.02 -2.13
N MET A 198 -5.14 -27.78 -0.86
CA MET A 198 -5.41 -28.72 0.24
C MET A 198 -6.91 -28.95 0.48
N GLN A 199 -7.76 -27.91 0.40
CA GLN A 199 -9.22 -28.08 0.47
C GLN A 199 -9.75 -28.99 -0.66
N ASN A 200 -9.15 -28.89 -1.84
CA ASN A 200 -9.46 -29.72 -3.00
C ASN A 200 -8.76 -31.09 -2.99
N LYS A 201 -8.03 -31.43 -1.92
CA LYS A 201 -7.24 -32.65 -1.77
C LYS A 201 -6.12 -32.81 -2.82
N ASP A 202 -5.69 -31.72 -3.44
CA ASP A 202 -4.57 -31.70 -4.38
C ASP A 202 -3.26 -31.43 -3.62
N VAL A 203 -2.70 -32.50 -3.06
CA VAL A 203 -1.49 -32.46 -2.23
C VAL A 203 -0.25 -32.08 -3.05
N GLY A 204 -0.21 -32.46 -4.33
CA GLY A 204 0.90 -32.15 -5.23
C GLY A 204 1.02 -30.65 -5.48
N VAL A 205 -0.09 -30.01 -5.87
CA VAL A 205 -0.13 -28.55 -6.06
C VAL A 205 0.11 -27.83 -4.74
N ALA A 206 -0.48 -28.29 -3.64
CA ALA A 206 -0.26 -27.67 -2.33
C ALA A 206 1.22 -27.63 -1.94
N LYS A 207 1.95 -28.73 -2.18
CA LYS A 207 3.39 -28.82 -1.93
C LYS A 207 4.18 -27.83 -2.76
N GLU A 208 3.94 -27.80 -4.07
CA GLU A 208 4.61 -26.87 -4.99
C GLU A 208 4.43 -25.41 -4.53
N LYS A 209 3.18 -25.05 -4.21
CA LYS A 209 2.81 -23.70 -3.81
C LYS A 209 3.41 -23.30 -2.46
N TYR A 210 3.47 -24.18 -1.47
CA TYR A 210 4.17 -23.88 -0.21
C TYR A 210 5.68 -23.63 -0.41
N LEU A 211 6.33 -24.39 -1.30
CA LEU A 211 7.75 -24.17 -1.61
C LEU A 211 7.97 -22.86 -2.38
N ALA A 212 7.08 -22.52 -3.31
CA ALA A 212 7.09 -21.23 -4.00
C ALA A 212 6.89 -20.06 -3.02
N ALA A 213 5.96 -20.19 -2.05
CA ALA A 213 5.75 -19.22 -0.99
C ALA A 213 7.04 -19.00 -0.17
N SER A 214 7.70 -20.09 0.22
CA SER A 214 8.97 -20.02 0.95
C SER A 214 10.04 -19.24 0.18
N HIS A 215 10.17 -19.50 -1.12
CA HIS A 215 11.13 -18.80 -1.96
C HIS A 215 10.83 -17.30 -2.05
N ALA A 216 9.56 -16.92 -2.21
CA ALA A 216 9.13 -15.54 -2.24
C ALA A 216 9.43 -14.80 -0.92
N PHE A 217 9.04 -15.38 0.23
CA PHE A 217 9.35 -14.79 1.54
C PHE A 217 10.84 -14.68 1.81
N LYS A 218 11.64 -15.65 1.33
CA LYS A 218 13.11 -15.56 1.43
C LYS A 218 13.64 -14.36 0.64
N ASN A 219 13.11 -14.07 -0.55
CA ASN A 219 13.50 -12.90 -1.32
C ASN A 219 13.07 -11.59 -0.64
N ALA A 220 11.88 -11.53 -0.05
CA ALA A 220 11.45 -10.40 0.79
C ALA A 220 12.44 -10.14 1.93
N SER A 221 12.86 -11.20 2.64
CA SER A 221 13.81 -11.10 3.77
C SER A 221 15.21 -10.64 3.39
N LYS A 222 15.62 -10.82 2.12
CA LYS A 222 16.92 -10.33 1.63
C LYS A 222 16.90 -8.83 1.38
N LEU A 223 15.77 -8.32 0.90
CA LEU A 223 15.60 -6.90 0.61
C LEU A 223 15.29 -6.09 1.86
N TYR A 224 14.61 -6.68 2.83
CA TYR A 224 14.24 -6.01 4.07
C TYR A 224 14.49 -6.93 5.28
N PRO A 225 15.75 -7.08 5.72
CA PRO A 225 16.16 -8.06 6.72
C PRO A 225 15.72 -7.71 8.15
N ASP A 226 15.45 -6.43 8.42
CA ASP A 226 15.03 -5.94 9.74
C ASP A 226 13.64 -6.47 10.12
N TRP A 227 12.83 -6.85 9.13
CA TRP A 227 11.53 -7.49 9.36
C TRP A 227 11.70 -9.01 9.47
N GLY A 228 11.93 -9.48 10.71
CA GLY A 228 12.18 -10.89 11.01
C GLY A 228 11.09 -11.87 10.55
N GLU A 229 9.83 -11.43 10.47
CA GLU A 229 8.69 -12.25 10.08
C GLU A 229 8.83 -12.85 8.68
N TYR A 230 9.46 -12.17 7.72
CA TYR A 230 9.68 -12.73 6.38
C TYR A 230 10.52 -14.02 6.44
N ARG A 231 11.54 -14.05 7.28
CA ARG A 231 12.37 -15.24 7.48
C ARG A 231 11.57 -16.36 8.14
N GLU A 232 10.75 -16.03 9.13
CA GLU A 232 9.90 -17.01 9.79
C GLU A 232 8.87 -17.63 8.84
N LEU A 233 8.20 -16.79 8.02
CA LEU A 233 7.24 -17.24 7.01
C LEU A 233 7.91 -18.12 5.97
N ALA A 234 9.13 -17.78 5.55
CA ALA A 234 9.91 -18.59 4.63
C ALA A 234 10.18 -20.00 5.19
N GLU A 235 10.61 -20.10 6.45
CA GLU A 235 10.88 -21.38 7.10
C GLU A 235 9.60 -22.18 7.39
N LYS A 236 8.52 -21.51 7.83
CA LYS A 236 7.22 -22.16 8.10
C LYS A 236 6.65 -22.80 6.84
N THR A 237 6.56 -22.05 5.76
CA THR A 237 6.02 -22.55 4.48
C THR A 237 6.91 -23.63 3.85
N LYS A 238 8.23 -23.53 3.99
CA LYS A 238 9.16 -24.62 3.60
C LYS A 238 8.86 -25.92 4.34
N LYS A 239 8.72 -25.85 5.67
CA LYS A 239 8.40 -27.02 6.50
C LYS A 239 7.04 -27.62 6.12
N MET A 240 6.03 -26.78 5.86
CA MET A 240 4.72 -27.23 5.39
C MET A 240 4.83 -27.99 4.05
N GLY A 241 5.52 -27.43 3.06
CA GLY A 241 5.71 -28.09 1.76
C GLY A 241 6.48 -29.41 1.86
N LEU A 242 7.54 -29.47 2.67
CA LEU A 242 8.32 -30.70 2.87
C LEU A 242 7.56 -31.79 3.63
N ALA A 243 6.62 -31.41 4.50
CA ALA A 243 5.79 -32.36 5.25
C ALA A 243 4.73 -33.04 4.38
N LEU A 244 4.34 -32.44 3.26
CA LEU A 244 3.41 -33.04 2.31
C LEU A 244 4.12 -34.16 1.52
N LYS A 245 3.71 -35.41 1.82
CA LYS A 245 4.04 -36.58 1.02
C LYS A 245 3.13 -36.57 -0.21
N ALA A 246 3.73 -36.34 -1.37
CA ALA A 246 3.04 -36.50 -2.66
C ALA A 246 2.86 -38.00 -2.94
#